data_AF-A0A2P6RPF9-F1
#
_entry.id   AF-A0A2P6RPF9-F1
#
_cell.length_a   1.000
_cell.length_b   1.000
_cell.length_c   1.000
_cell.angle_alpha   90.00
_cell.angle_beta   90.00
_cell.angle_gamma   90.00
#
_symmetry.space_group_name_H-M   'P 1'
#
loop_
_entity.id
_entity.type
_entity.pdbx_description
1 polymer ?
#
loop_
_entity_poly.entity_id
_entity_poly.type
_entity_poly.pdbx_seq_one_letter_code
_entity_poly.pdbx_strand_id
1 'polypeptide(L)'
;MAMAMLRSGALRTALRGGSRSSAPPKRSFSSSAGHDDAYETAKWEKITYLGIISCTGLAVYILSKGHHHYETPPPYPYLRIRNKEFPWGPDGLFEAKHEDHH
;
A
#
# COMPACT_ATOMS: atom_id res chain seq x y z
N MET A 1 79.29 -21.07 20.09
CA MET A 1 78.86 -22.33 20.74
C MET A 1 77.45 -22.14 21.24
N ALA A 2 76.49 -22.82 20.62
CA ALA A 2 75.08 -22.85 21.01
C ALA A 2 74.89 -23.86 22.16
N MET A 3 73.96 -23.58 23.08
CA MET A 3 73.12 -24.61 23.72
C MET A 3 71.81 -23.96 24.20
N ALA A 4 70.74 -24.24 23.47
CA ALA A 4 69.36 -24.09 23.90
C ALA A 4 68.95 -25.37 24.65
N MET A 5 68.33 -25.23 25.83
CA MET A 5 67.61 -26.30 26.51
C MET A 5 66.42 -25.71 27.28
N LEU A 6 65.31 -25.45 26.58
CA LEU A 6 64.01 -25.25 27.24
C LEU A 6 63.38 -26.65 27.40
N ARG A 7 63.40 -27.19 28.62
CA ARG A 7 62.84 -28.51 28.92
C ARG A 7 61.32 -28.42 29.12
N SER A 8 60.63 -29.02 28.16
CA SER A 8 59.51 -29.96 28.29
C SER A 8 58.26 -29.55 29.06
N GLY A 9 57.15 -29.56 28.32
CA GLY A 9 55.81 -29.42 28.85
C GLY A 9 55.35 -30.57 29.73
N ALA A 10 54.43 -30.24 30.64
CA ALA A 10 53.51 -31.17 31.26
C ALA A 10 52.09 -30.74 30.87
N LEU A 11 51.55 -31.48 29.90
CA LEU A 11 50.16 -31.52 29.51
C LEU A 11 49.29 -31.99 30.69
N ARG A 12 48.03 -31.53 30.71
CA ARG A 12 46.85 -32.12 31.40
C ARG A 12 46.52 -31.57 32.79
N THR A 13 45.63 -30.59 32.83
CA THR A 13 44.46 -30.59 33.73
C THR A 13 43.32 -29.91 33.00
N ALA A 14 42.77 -30.61 32.00
CA ALA A 14 41.38 -30.46 31.64
C ALA A 14 40.57 -31.43 32.53
N LEU A 15 39.33 -31.06 32.82
CA LEU A 15 38.32 -31.76 33.64
C LEU A 15 38.18 -31.23 35.07
N ARG A 16 37.55 -30.05 35.19
CA ARG A 16 36.40 -29.86 36.10
C ARG A 16 35.74 -28.49 35.93
N GLY A 17 34.44 -28.54 35.63
CA GLY A 17 33.48 -27.57 36.16
C GLY A 17 33.37 -26.24 35.44
N GLY A 18 32.56 -26.20 34.39
CA GLY A 18 32.03 -24.95 33.86
C GLY A 18 30.81 -25.25 33.00
N SER A 19 29.63 -25.28 33.62
CA SER A 19 28.36 -25.26 32.92
C SER A 19 28.33 -24.04 32.01
N ARG A 20 28.70 -24.22 30.74
CA ARG A 20 28.35 -23.24 29.71
C ARG A 20 26.84 -23.34 29.59
N SER A 21 26.12 -22.40 30.22
CA SER A 21 24.73 -22.15 29.87
C SER A 21 24.68 -22.09 28.35
N SER A 22 23.95 -23.04 27.76
CA SER A 22 23.53 -22.95 26.37
C SER A 22 22.92 -21.57 26.20
N ALA A 23 23.65 -20.65 25.56
CA ALA A 23 23.05 -19.39 25.16
C ALA A 23 21.86 -19.79 24.28
N PRO A 24 20.63 -19.34 24.58
CA PRO A 24 19.49 -19.71 23.78
C PRO A 24 19.80 -19.38 22.32
N PRO A 25 19.52 -20.28 21.36
CA PRO A 25 19.77 -20.01 19.96
C PRO A 25 19.16 -18.65 19.63
N LYS A 26 19.98 -17.71 19.15
CA LYS A 26 19.50 -16.43 18.64
C LYS A 26 18.50 -16.77 17.55
N ARG A 27 17.21 -16.66 17.89
CA ARG A 27 16.10 -16.78 16.95
C ARG A 27 16.31 -15.67 15.93
N SER A 28 16.79 -16.03 14.74
CA SER A 28 16.70 -15.15 13.59
C SER A 28 15.23 -15.05 13.28
N PHE A 29 14.59 -13.96 13.73
CA PHE A 29 13.28 -13.61 13.21
C PHE A 29 13.43 -13.52 11.69
N SER A 30 12.49 -14.07 10.92
CA SER A 30 12.50 -14.03 9.45
C SER A 30 12.37 -12.62 8.86
N SER A 31 12.52 -11.56 9.65
CA SER A 31 12.74 -10.20 9.17
C SER A 31 14.15 -10.16 8.55
N SER A 32 14.18 -10.25 7.22
CA SER A 32 15.39 -10.16 6.40
C SER A 32 16.40 -9.17 6.97
N ALA A 33 17.53 -9.68 7.46
CA ALA A 33 18.65 -8.88 7.96
C ALA A 33 19.38 -8.06 6.87
N GLY A 34 18.83 -8.01 5.66
CA GLY A 34 19.28 -7.18 4.54
C GLY A 34 18.13 -6.50 3.78
N HIS A 35 16.94 -6.41 4.38
CA HIS A 35 15.84 -5.61 3.82
C HIS A 35 15.98 -4.18 4.33
N ASP A 36 16.29 -3.27 3.41
CA ASP A 36 16.34 -1.84 3.71
C ASP A 36 14.92 -1.28 3.63
N ASP A 37 14.24 -1.25 4.77
CA ASP A 37 12.87 -0.73 4.92
C ASP A 37 12.75 0.72 4.42
N ALA A 38 13.81 1.53 4.57
CA ALA A 38 13.83 2.91 4.13
C ALA A 38 13.87 3.00 2.60
N TYR A 39 14.72 2.19 1.97
CA TYR A 39 14.78 2.09 0.51
C TYR A 39 13.45 1.60 -0.08
N GLU A 40 12.85 0.59 0.53
CA GLU A 40 11.58 0.02 0.07
C GLU A 40 10.42 1.00 0.22
N THR A 41 10.37 1.74 1.33
CA THR A 41 9.40 2.83 1.53
C THR A 41 9.58 3.92 0.48
N ALA A 42 10.83 4.37 0.24
CA ALA A 42 11.12 5.39 -0.76
C ALA A 42 10.79 4.92 -2.20
N LYS A 43 10.93 3.63 -2.49
CA LYS A 43 10.52 3.04 -3.77
C LYS A 43 9.00 3.16 -3.96
N TRP A 44 8.22 2.72 -2.98
CA TRP A 44 6.76 2.80 -3.05
C TRP A 44 6.23 4.23 -3.02
N GLU A 45 6.90 5.14 -2.32
CA GLU A 45 6.61 6.57 -2.36
C GLU A 45 6.72 7.12 -3.79
N LYS A 46 7.84 6.84 -4.48
CA LYS A 46 8.06 7.28 -5.87
C LYS A 46 7.04 6.70 -6.85
N ILE A 47 6.74 5.40 -6.72
CA ILE A 47 5.73 4.72 -7.55
C ILE A 47 4.36 5.36 -7.32
N THR A 48 4.00 5.63 -6.07
CA THR A 48 2.73 6.29 -5.71
C THR A 48 2.65 7.68 -6.31
N TYR A 49 3.68 8.52 -6.19
CA TYR A 49 3.68 9.86 -6.78
C TYR A 49 3.56 9.81 -8.30
N LEU A 50 4.30 8.91 -8.97
CA LEU A 50 4.16 8.70 -10.41
C LEU A 50 2.74 8.28 -10.80
N GLY A 51 2.15 7.36 -10.02
CA GLY A 51 0.77 6.90 -10.20
C GLY A 51 -0.25 8.03 -10.03
N ILE A 52 -0.15 8.82 -8.96
CA ILE A 52 -1.06 9.93 -8.71
C ILE A 52 -0.95 10.96 -9.83
N ILE A 53 0.25 11.39 -10.21
CA ILE A 53 0.44 12.41 -11.25
C ILE A 53 -0.13 11.91 -12.60
N SER A 54 0.16 10.67 -12.98
CA SER A 54 -0.33 10.10 -14.24
C SER A 54 -1.85 9.92 -14.24
N CYS A 55 -2.43 9.34 -13.19
CA CYS A 55 -3.87 9.14 -13.06
C CYS A 55 -4.63 10.47 -13.00
N THR A 56 -4.13 11.45 -12.25
CA THR A 56 -4.74 12.79 -12.18
C THR A 56 -4.65 13.49 -13.53
N GLY A 57 -3.51 13.45 -14.21
CA GLY A 57 -3.36 14.02 -15.56
C GLY A 57 -4.32 13.39 -16.57
N LEU A 58 -4.45 12.06 -16.53
CA LEU A 58 -5.41 11.33 -17.37
C LEU A 58 -6.85 11.70 -17.03
N ALA A 59 -7.20 11.82 -15.76
CA ALA A 59 -8.53 12.24 -15.33
C ALA A 59 -8.85 13.64 -15.84
N VAL A 60 -7.94 14.61 -15.68
CA VAL A 60 -8.10 15.97 -16.22
C VAL A 60 -8.33 15.92 -17.73
N TYR A 61 -7.54 15.14 -18.46
CA TYR A 61 -7.71 15.00 -19.91
C TYR A 61 -9.07 14.41 -20.30
N ILE A 62 -9.49 13.31 -19.67
CA ILE A 62 -10.77 12.64 -19.97
C ILE A 62 -11.95 13.54 -19.62
N LEU A 63 -11.94 14.16 -18.43
CA LEU A 63 -13.02 15.03 -17.97
C LEU A 63 -13.05 16.40 -18.67
N SER A 64 -11.94 16.84 -19.26
CA SER A 64 -11.91 18.08 -20.06
C SER A 64 -12.71 17.97 -21.36
N LYS A 65 -13.01 16.75 -21.82
CA LYS A 65 -13.82 16.53 -23.01
C LYS A 65 -15.28 16.75 -22.66
N GLY A 66 -15.99 17.48 -23.53
CA GLY A 66 -17.45 17.57 -23.45
C GLY A 66 -18.05 16.17 -23.56
N HIS A 67 -19.11 15.92 -22.80
CA HIS A 67 -19.92 14.71 -22.95
C HIS A 67 -21.18 15.07 -23.74
N HIS A 68 -21.55 14.21 -24.69
CA HIS A 68 -22.75 14.40 -25.47
C HIS A 68 -23.97 14.08 -24.60
N HIS A 69 -24.73 15.10 -24.24
CA HIS A 69 -26.10 14.91 -23.82
C HIS A 69 -26.94 14.60 -25.06
N TYR A 70 -27.57 13.43 -25.08
CA TYR A 70 -28.59 13.14 -26.07
C TYR A 70 -29.86 13.90 -25.73
N GLU A 71 -30.62 14.25 -26.76
CA GLU A 71 -31.97 14.75 -26.58
C GLU A 71 -32.76 13.79 -25.69
N THR A 72 -33.58 14.35 -24.80
CA THR A 72 -34.36 13.52 -23.89
C THR A 72 -35.28 12.62 -24.72
N PRO A 73 -35.30 11.30 -24.47
CA PRO A 73 -36.17 10.41 -25.20
C PRO A 73 -37.62 10.82 -25.00
N PRO A 74 -38.52 10.48 -25.96
CA PRO A 74 -39.94 10.66 -25.79
C PRO A 74 -40.43 10.09 -24.45
N PRO A 75 -41.53 10.61 -23.87
CA PRO A 75 -42.04 10.17 -22.58
C PRO A 75 -42.67 8.77 -22.68
N TYR A 76 -41.82 7.75 -22.73
CA TYR A 76 -42.28 6.36 -22.75
C TYR A 76 -42.89 5.98 -21.40
N PRO A 77 -43.96 5.15 -21.36
CA PRO A 77 -44.62 4.75 -20.12
C PRO A 77 -43.73 4.06 -19.09
N TYR A 78 -42.59 3.52 -19.53
CA TYR A 78 -41.61 2.84 -18.68
C TYR A 78 -40.45 3.74 -18.22
N LEU A 79 -40.37 4.99 -18.70
CA LEU A 79 -39.39 5.97 -18.26
C LEU A 79 -40.02 6.92 -17.25
N ARG A 80 -39.23 7.40 -16.29
CA ARG A 80 -39.65 8.38 -15.27
C ARG A 80 -40.90 7.94 -14.47
N ILE A 81 -41.11 6.64 -14.28
CA ILE A 81 -42.22 6.13 -13.47
C ILE A 81 -42.05 6.60 -12.02
N ARG A 82 -43.08 7.23 -11.46
CA ARG A 82 -43.18 7.60 -10.04
C ARG A 82 -44.42 6.97 -9.43
N ASN A 83 -44.25 5.85 -8.74
CA ASN A 83 -45.34 5.19 -7.99
C ASN A 83 -45.58 5.85 -6.62
N LYS A 84 -44.57 6.52 -6.09
CA LYS A 84 -44.60 7.27 -4.83
C LYS A 84 -43.71 8.49 -4.97
N GLU A 85 -44.18 9.61 -4.45
CA GLU A 85 -43.39 10.85 -4.42
C GLU A 85 -42.13 10.70 -3.57
N PHE A 86 -41.07 11.39 -3.97
CA PHE A 86 -39.86 11.45 -3.16
C PHE A 86 -40.07 12.32 -1.92
N PRO A 87 -39.34 12.06 -0.81
CA PRO A 87 -39.45 12.86 0.41
C PRO A 87 -39.13 14.36 0.25
N TRP A 88 -38.43 14.76 -0.82
CA TRP A 88 -37.96 16.12 -1.06
C TRP A 88 -38.66 16.84 -2.22
N GLY A 89 -39.68 16.23 -2.84
CA GLY A 89 -40.45 16.85 -3.91
C GLY A 89 -40.48 16.05 -5.22
N PRO A 90 -41.03 16.65 -6.29
CA PRO A 90 -41.31 15.95 -7.55
C PRO A 90 -40.04 15.64 -8.35
N ASP A 91 -39.01 16.48 -8.25
CA ASP A 91 -37.79 16.33 -9.05
C ASP A 91 -36.91 15.17 -8.55
N GLY A 92 -36.38 14.40 -9.51
CA GLY A 92 -35.38 13.38 -9.22
C GLY A 92 -34.06 13.99 -8.78
N LEU A 93 -33.32 13.26 -7.94
CA LEU A 93 -32.02 13.70 -7.41
C LEU A 93 -31.01 14.06 -8.50
N PHE A 94 -31.12 13.41 -9.67
CA PHE A 94 -30.25 13.59 -10.82
C PHE A 94 -31.00 14.08 -12.07
N GLU A 95 -32.26 14.46 -11.93
CA GLU A 95 -33.02 15.05 -13.04
C GLU A 95 -32.65 16.54 -13.15
N ALA A 96 -32.54 17.04 -14.37
CA ALA A 96 -32.44 18.48 -14.57
C ALA A 96 -33.74 19.10 -14.07
N LYS A 97 -33.64 20.02 -13.11
CA LYS A 97 -34.80 20.76 -12.63
C LYS A 97 -35.37 21.56 -13.79
N HIS A 98 -36.65 21.38 -14.04
CA HIS A 98 -37.37 22.27 -14.94
C HIS A 98 -37.59 23.58 -14.17
N GLU A 99 -36.72 24.57 -14.38
CA GLU A 99 -37.10 25.94 -14.02
C GLU A 99 -38.14 26.39 -15.06
N ASP A 100 -39.39 26.47 -14.62
CA ASP A 100 -40.43 27.15 -15.37
C ASP A 100 -40.06 28.63 -15.42
N HIS A 101 -39.26 29.02 -16.42
CA HIS A 101 -39.09 30.43 -16.78
C HIS A 101 -40.43 30.92 -17.34
N HIS A 102 -41.30 31.34 -16.43
CA HIS A 102 -42.48 32.17 -16.72
C HIS A 102 -42.07 33.62 -17.03
#